data_AF-A0A381VQU7-F1
#
_entry.id   AF-A0A381VQU7-F1
#
_cell.length_a   1.000
_cell.length_b   1.000
_cell.length_c   1.000
_cell.angle_alpha   90.00
_cell.angle_beta   90.00
_cell.angle_gamma   90.00
#
_symmetry.space_group_name_H-M   'P 1'
#
loop_
_entity.id
_entity.type
_entity.pdbx_description
1 polymer ?
#
loop_
_entity_poly.entity_id
_entity_poly.type
_entity_poly.pdbx_seq_one_letter_code
_entity_poly.pdbx_strand_id
1 'polypeptide(L)' 'MKAFKRKYALPFDFLSDQKKEVAPTYGAASLAWPKRMTFIVDKNGKIEKIYSKMNVNTHAEKILDDLLGKK' A
#
# COMPACT_ATOMS: atom_id res chain seq x y z
N MET A 1 -9.44 3.75 12.66
CA MET A 1 -8.98 2.49 12.00
C MET A 1 -9.49 1.22 12.68
N LYS A 2 -9.42 1.07 14.02
CA LYS A 2 -9.87 -0.16 14.73
C LYS A 2 -11.31 -0.60 14.41
N ALA A 3 -12.26 0.33 14.38
CA ALA A 3 -13.66 0.02 14.02
C ALA A 3 -13.82 -0.47 12.57
N PHE A 4 -13.04 0.09 11.63
CA PHE A 4 -13.04 -0.31 10.22
C PHE A 4 -12.45 -1.72 10.06
N LYS A 5 -11.29 -2.00 10.67
CA LYS A 5 -10.68 -3.34 10.68
C LYS A 5 -11.66 -4.40 11.20
N ARG A 6 -12.37 -4.10 12.30
CA ARG A 6 -13.38 -5.00 12.88
C ARG A 6 -14.60 -5.18 11.97
N LYS A 7 -15.15 -4.10 11.41
CA LYS A 7 -16.34 -4.15 10.54
C LYS A 7 -16.13 -5.05 9.32
N TYR A 8 -14.93 -5.03 8.74
CA TYR A 8 -14.59 -5.77 7.53
C TYR A 8 -13.71 -7.01 7.77
N ALA A 9 -13.49 -7.39 9.04
CA ALA A 9 -12.68 -8.55 9.45
C ALA A 9 -11.32 -8.66 8.72
N LEU A 10 -10.62 -7.53 8.54
CA LEU A 10 -9.41 -7.48 7.70
C LEU A 10 -8.22 -8.11 8.44
N PRO A 11 -7.50 -9.08 7.83
CA PRO A 11 -6.46 -9.88 8.49
C PRO A 11 -5.08 -9.21 8.54
N PHE A 12 -5.02 -7.89 8.33
CA PHE A 12 -3.77 -7.14 8.28
C PHE A 12 -3.86 -5.86 9.12
N ASP A 13 -2.69 -5.29 9.41
CA ASP A 13 -2.58 -4.11 10.24
C ASP A 13 -2.76 -2.82 9.46
N PHE A 14 -3.16 -1.80 10.22
CA PHE A 14 -3.41 -0.46 9.72
C PHE A 14 -2.44 0.49 10.40
N LEU A 15 -1.66 1.18 9.60
CA LEU A 15 -0.76 2.24 10.05
C LEU A 15 -1.48 3.60 10.03
N SER A 16 -1.49 4.30 11.17
CA SER A 16 -2.06 5.64 11.28
C SER A 16 -0.94 6.68 11.22
N ASP A 17 -0.70 7.27 10.05
CA ASP A 17 0.34 8.29 9.82
C ASP A 17 -0.10 9.68 10.32
N GLN A 18 -0.41 9.82 11.62
CA GLN A 18 -0.93 11.07 12.19
C GLN A 18 0.11 12.20 12.16
N LYS A 19 1.40 11.86 12.25
CA LYS A 19 2.52 12.81 12.20
C LYS A 19 2.94 13.16 10.77
N LYS A 20 2.36 12.50 9.75
CA LYS A 20 2.72 12.68 8.34
C LYS A 20 4.21 12.43 8.08
N GLU A 21 4.78 11.43 8.73
CA GLU A 21 6.19 11.06 8.55
C GLU A 21 6.33 10.03 7.42
N VAL A 22 5.38 9.10 7.31
CA VAL A 22 5.47 7.96 6.39
C VAL A 22 5.16 8.39 4.96
N ALA A 23 4.08 9.14 4.75
CA ALA A 23 3.68 9.53 3.39
C ALA A 23 4.77 10.35 2.65
N PRO A 24 5.46 11.32 3.27
CA PRO A 24 6.60 11.98 2.64
C PRO A 24 7.78 11.05 2.37
N THR A 25 8.17 10.21 3.33
CA THR A 25 9.30 9.26 3.16
C THR A 25 9.10 8.32 1.98
N TYR A 26 7.85 7.91 1.73
CA TYR A 26 7.51 7.03 0.60
C TYR A 26 7.12 7.80 -0.67
N GLY A 27 7.31 9.12 -0.73
CA GLY A 27 6.98 9.96 -1.90
C GLY A 27 5.47 10.07 -2.21
N ALA A 28 4.62 9.64 -1.28
CA ALA A 28 3.17 9.65 -1.40
C ALA A 28 2.54 10.96 -0.90
N ALA A 29 3.31 11.88 -0.30
CA ALA A 29 2.78 13.17 0.15
C ALA A 29 2.14 13.98 -1.00
N SER A 30 1.04 14.64 -0.69
CA SER A 30 0.38 15.62 -1.56
C SER A 30 -0.30 16.70 -0.72
N LEU A 31 -0.74 17.80 -1.35
CA LEU A 31 -1.32 18.96 -0.67
C LEU A 31 -2.61 18.65 0.10
N ALA A 32 -3.43 17.71 -0.41
CA ALA A 32 -4.72 17.37 0.17
C ALA A 32 -4.73 15.96 0.78
N TRP A 33 -4.52 14.94 -0.06
CA TRP A 33 -4.59 13.53 0.33
C TRP A 33 -3.35 12.78 -0.15
N PRO A 34 -2.78 11.86 0.63
CA PRO A 34 -1.68 11.03 0.14
C PRO A 34 -2.03 10.37 -1.21
N LYS A 35 -1.07 10.38 -2.14
CA LYS A 35 -1.20 9.70 -3.43
C LYS A 35 -1.43 8.21 -3.18
N ARG A 36 -2.34 7.62 -3.96
CA ARG A 36 -2.56 6.16 -3.93
C ARG A 36 -1.33 5.47 -4.53
N MET A 37 -0.59 4.78 -3.67
CA MET A 37 0.61 4.03 -4.03
C MET A 37 0.61 2.68 -3.31
N THR A 38 1.29 1.70 -3.89
CA THR A 38 1.54 0.40 -3.26
C THR A 38 2.99 0.01 -3.47
N PHE A 39 3.59 -0.60 -2.44
CA PHE A 39 4.99 -0.97 -2.41
C PHE A 39 5.08 -2.45 -2.06
N ILE A 40 5.93 -3.19 -2.77
CA ILE A 40 6.39 -4.50 -2.33
C ILE A 40 7.73 -4.27 -1.66
N VAL A 41 7.81 -4.61 -0.37
CA VAL A 41 9.00 -4.46 0.46
C VAL A 41 9.43 -5.86 0.91
N ASP A 42 10.70 -6.20 0.70
CA ASP A 42 11.25 -7.48 1.13
C ASP A 42 11.48 -7.54 2.65
N LYS A 43 11.91 -8.71 3.14
CA LYS A 43 12.21 -8.92 4.57
C LYS A 43 13.35 -8.07 5.14
N ASN A 44 14.18 -7.48 4.28
CA ASN A 44 15.31 -6.62 4.67
C ASN A 44 14.96 -5.13 4.59
N GLY A 45 13.71 -4.79 4.22
CA GLY A 45 13.26 -3.41 4.04
C GLY A 45 13.58 -2.82 2.67
N LYS A 46 14.03 -3.62 1.69
CA LYS A 46 14.28 -3.17 0.32
C LYS A 46 12.98 -3.12 -0.46
N ILE A 47 12.75 -2.01 -1.17
CA ILE A 47 11.62 -1.86 -2.09
C ILE A 47 11.93 -2.64 -3.37
N GLU A 48 11.17 -3.70 -3.63
CA GLU A 48 11.29 -4.52 -4.85
C GLU A 48 10.43 -3.97 -5.99
N LYS A 49 9.28 -3.35 -5.66
CA LYS A 49 8.37 -2.79 -6.65
C LYS A 49 7.56 -1.63 -6.11
N ILE A 50 7.34 -0.62 -6.97
CA ILE A 50 6.49 0.53 -6.69
C ILE A 50 5.39 0.57 -7.72
N TYR A 51 4.15 0.73 -7.26
CA TYR A 51 3.03 0.97 -8.13
C TYR A 51 2.41 2.34 -7.89
N SER A 52 2.35 3.14 -8.94
CA SER A 52 1.69 4.45 -8.94
C SER A 52 0.66 4.50 -10.07
N LYS A 53 -0.50 5.11 -9.82
CA LYS A 53 -1.61 5.32 -10.78
C LYS A 53 -2.19 4.01 -11.37
N MET A 54 -3.20 3.46 -10.70
CA MET A 54 -3.72 2.12 -11.02
C MET A 54 -5.24 2.04 -11.01
N ASN A 55 -5.77 1.07 -11.73
CA ASN A 55 -7.17 0.68 -11.68
C ASN A 55 -7.41 -0.18 -10.43
N VAL A 56 -8.29 0.29 -9.53
CA VAL A 56 -8.58 -0.40 -8.26
C VAL A 56 -9.21 -1.78 -8.46
N ASN A 57 -9.91 -2.00 -9.58
CA ASN A 57 -10.62 -3.25 -9.84
C ASN A 57 -9.66 -4.40 -10.18
N THR A 58 -8.49 -4.10 -10.74
CA THR A 58 -7.51 -5.11 -11.19
C THR A 58 -6.21 -5.08 -10.39
N HIS A 59 -6.11 -4.19 -9.40
CA HIS A 59 -4.87 -3.94 -8.67
C HIS A 59 -4.37 -5.17 -7.89
N ALA A 60 -5.28 -5.81 -7.14
CA ALA A 60 -4.91 -6.94 -6.29
C ALA A 60 -4.41 -8.14 -7.11
N GLU A 61 -5.08 -8.45 -8.23
CA GLU A 61 -4.69 -9.52 -9.15
C GLU A 61 -3.30 -9.26 -9.74
N LYS A 62 -3.04 -8.02 -10.21
CA LYS A 62 -1.72 -7.64 -10.72
C LYS A 62 -0.60 -7.83 -9.70
N ILE A 63 -0.84 -7.47 -8.43
CA ILE A 63 0.16 -7.69 -7.37
C ILE A 63 0.41 -9.19 -7.18
N LEU A 64 -0.65 -10.02 -7.18
CA LEU A 64 -0.50 -11.46 -7.02
C LEU A 64 0.27 -12.08 -8.18
N ASP A 65 0.00 -11.68 -9.43
CA ASP A 65 0.73 -12.18 -10.59
C ASP A 65 2.23 -11.82 -10.52
N ASP A 66 2.52 -10.57 -10.12
CA ASP A 66 3.88 -10.09 -9.93
C ASP A 66 4.62 -10.85 -8.82
N LEU A 67 3.93 -11.23 -7.73
CA LEU A 67 4.50 -11.99 -6.61
C LEU A 67 4.67 -13.48 -6.92
N LEU A 68 3.74 -14.07 -7.67
CA LEU A 68 3.72 -15.50 -7.98
C LEU A 68 4.46 -15.84 -9.28
N GLY A 69 4.97 -14.83 -9.99
CA GLY A 69 5.74 -15.01 -11.21
C GLY A 69 4.92 -15.55 -12.38
N LYS A 70 3.61 -15.31 -12.40
CA LYS A 70 2.78 -15.64 -13.56
C LYS A 70 3.07 -14.60 -14.65
N LYS A 71 3.83 -15.01 -15.67
CA LYS A 71 4.07 -14.24 -16.88
C LYS A 71 2.83 -14.18 -17.75
#